data_AF-A0A0B1SBM9-F1
#
_entry.id   AF-A0A0B1SBM9-F1
#
_cell.length_a   1.000
_cell.length_b   1.000
_cell.length_c   1.000
_cell.angle_alpha   90.00
_cell.angle_beta   90.00
_cell.angle_gamma   90.00
#
_symmetry.space_group_name_H-M   'P 1'
#
loop_
_entity.id
_entity.type
_entity.pdbx_description
1 polymer ?
#
loop_
_entity_poly.entity_id
_entity_poly.type
_entity_poly.pdbx_seq_one_letter_code
_entity_poly.pdbx_strand_id
1 'polypeptide(L)'
;VYADALLHCFHQANSLSRKTASSTKPISRKTVWKKVQMAYTELLRVGAKTYPSYHPERIALLDDLAYLCHLYADVCDQATVTICMIEAARARAADMKLEEIDRMKTAQRLNEIDHHLLECRRLQRLQELRTTKTKRPSKLKRLWKFLFRRSKLRK
;
A
#
# COMPACT_ATOMS: atom_id res chain seq x y z
N VAL A 1 -8.02 -5.67 28.95
CA VAL A 1 -6.53 -5.75 28.95
C VAL A 1 -5.93 -5.30 27.61
N TYR A 2 -6.07 -6.03 26.50
CA TYR A 2 -5.49 -5.60 25.21
C TYR A 2 -6.20 -4.40 24.58
N ALA A 3 -7.53 -4.33 24.67
CA ALA A 3 -8.31 -3.19 24.18
C ALA A 3 -7.93 -1.88 24.90
N ASP A 4 -7.75 -1.93 26.22
CA ASP A 4 -7.32 -0.78 27.03
C ASP A 4 -5.91 -0.33 26.66
N ALA A 5 -4.99 -1.28 26.45
CA ALA A 5 -3.63 -0.97 26.01
C ALA A 5 -3.60 -0.32 24.61
N LEU A 6 -4.40 -0.80 23.67
CA LEU A 6 -4.53 -0.22 22.33
C LEU A 6 -5.14 1.19 22.39
N LEU A 7 -6.17 1.39 23.21
CA LEU A 7 -6.78 2.70 23.44
C LEU A 7 -5.77 3.69 24.04
N HIS A 8 -4.96 3.23 25.01
CA HIS A 8 -3.91 4.04 25.62
C HIS A 8 -2.83 4.42 24.60
N CYS A 9 -2.37 3.46 23.79
CA CYS A 9 -1.44 3.71 22.69
C CYS A 9 -2.01 4.73 21.69
N PHE A 10 -3.31 4.64 21.36
CA PHE A 10 -3.97 5.57 20.47
C PHE A 10 -4.05 7.00 21.06
N HIS A 11 -4.45 7.14 22.33
CA HIS A 11 -4.45 8.44 23.01
C HIS A 11 -3.06 9.07 23.05
N GLN A 12 -2.04 8.27 23.32
CA GLN A 12 -0.65 8.71 23.40
C GLN A 12 -0.12 9.11 22.02
N ALA A 13 -0.42 8.33 20.97
CA ALA A 13 -0.10 8.68 19.59
C ALA A 13 -0.81 9.97 19.13
N ASN A 14 -2.09 10.15 19.51
CA ASN A 14 -2.87 11.35 19.18
C ASN A 14 -2.33 12.60 19.89
N SER A 15 -1.90 12.46 21.14
CA SER A 15 -1.21 13.53 21.90
C SER A 15 0.13 13.91 21.27
N LEU A 16 0.94 12.91 20.90
CA LEU A 16 2.23 13.11 20.24
C LEU A 16 2.07 13.74 18.84
N SER A 17 1.04 13.34 18.10
CA SER A 17 0.68 13.93 16.79
C SER A 17 0.37 15.42 16.91
N ARG A 18 -0.42 15.83 17.90
CA ARG A 18 -0.71 17.26 18.16
C ARG A 18 0.51 18.06 18.59
N LYS A 19 1.40 17.47 19.39
CA LYS A 19 2.63 18.16 19.88
C LYS A 19 3.71 18.31 18.80
N THR A 20 3.74 17.43 17.80
CA THR A 20 4.73 17.47 16.71
C THR A 20 4.36 18.39 15.55
N ALA A 21 3.19 19.03 15.60
CA ALA A 21 2.72 20.00 14.60
C ALA A 21 3.58 21.28 14.50
N SER A 22 4.60 21.45 15.34
CA SER A 22 5.52 22.61 15.28
C SER A 22 6.67 22.46 14.27
N SER A 23 6.76 21.35 13.52
CA SER A 23 7.82 21.12 12.52
C SER A 23 7.34 21.35 11.08
N THR A 24 7.98 22.30 10.42
CA THR A 24 7.56 23.09 9.25
C THR A 24 7.75 22.44 7.88
N LYS A 25 7.58 21.11 7.72
CA LYS A 25 7.55 20.49 6.37
C LYS A 25 6.48 19.41 6.24
N PRO A 26 5.66 19.43 5.17
CA PRO A 26 4.69 18.37 4.92
C PRO A 26 5.41 17.03 4.79
N ILE A 27 5.00 16.04 5.60
CA ILE A 27 5.54 14.68 5.53
C ILE A 27 5.15 14.08 4.17
N SER A 28 6.14 13.56 3.43
CA SER A 28 5.86 12.95 2.13
C SER A 28 5.00 11.68 2.30
N ARG A 29 4.08 11.44 1.35
CA ARG A 29 3.27 10.20 1.32
C ARG A 29 4.14 8.94 1.39
N LYS A 30 5.31 8.95 0.74
CA LYS A 30 6.30 7.86 0.79
C LYS A 30 6.82 7.61 2.22
N THR A 31 7.06 8.66 2.99
CA THR A 31 7.48 8.56 4.39
C THR A 31 6.36 7.98 5.25
N VAL A 32 5.12 8.41 5.04
CA VAL A 32 3.95 7.84 5.73
C VAL A 32 3.81 6.36 5.40
N TRP A 33 3.86 6.01 4.11
CA TRP A 33 3.78 4.62 3.65
C TRP A 33 4.85 3.72 4.29
N LYS A 34 6.10 4.19 4.40
CA LYS A 34 7.15 3.39 5.04
C LYS A 34 6.86 3.09 6.52
N LYS A 35 6.26 4.04 7.25
CA LYS A 35 5.82 3.81 8.63
C LYS A 35 4.67 2.81 8.70
N VAL A 36 3.69 2.92 7.80
CA VAL A 36 2.59 1.96 7.67
C VAL A 36 3.13 0.55 7.39
N GLN A 37 3.99 0.42 6.38
CA GLN A 37 4.61 -0.85 6.00
C GLN A 37 5.33 -1.51 7.18
N MET A 38 6.14 -0.75 7.93
CA MET A 38 6.84 -1.28 9.11
C MET A 38 5.86 -1.74 10.20
N ALA A 39 4.86 -0.93 10.52
CA ALA A 39 3.88 -1.25 11.55
C ALA A 39 3.08 -2.52 11.19
N TYR A 40 2.55 -2.59 9.97
CA TYR A 40 1.77 -3.74 9.52
C TYR A 40 2.63 -5.00 9.31
N THR A 41 3.91 -4.86 8.96
CA THR A 41 4.83 -6.02 8.93
C THR A 41 4.93 -6.65 10.32
N GLU A 42 5.07 -5.85 11.37
CA GLU A 42 5.13 -6.36 12.74
C GLU A 42 3.78 -6.91 13.21
N LEU A 43 2.67 -6.22 12.92
CA LEU A 43 1.32 -6.70 13.26
C LEU A 43 1.01 -8.04 12.58
N LEU A 44 1.30 -8.20 11.30
CA LEU A 44 1.11 -9.46 10.58
C LEU A 44 2.07 -10.55 11.08
N ARG A 45 3.31 -10.20 11.47
CA ARG A 45 4.25 -11.15 12.08
C ARG A 45 3.72 -11.71 13.41
N VAL A 46 3.20 -10.83 14.28
CA VAL A 46 2.59 -11.24 15.56
C VAL A 46 1.29 -12.00 15.32
N GLY A 47 0.44 -11.49 14.42
CA GLY A 47 -0.81 -12.12 14.03
C GLY A 47 -0.59 -13.53 13.47
N ALA A 48 0.42 -13.73 12.63
CA ALA A 48 0.73 -15.03 12.05
C ALA A 48 1.27 -16.06 13.06
N LYS A 49 1.91 -15.60 14.14
CA LYS A 49 2.35 -16.46 15.25
C LYS A 49 1.22 -16.82 16.21
N THR A 50 0.24 -15.92 16.35
CA THR A 50 -0.83 -16.04 17.34
C THR A 50 -2.06 -16.74 16.76
N TYR A 51 -2.35 -16.49 15.47
CA TYR A 51 -3.60 -16.88 14.85
C TYR A 51 -3.40 -17.66 13.54
N PRO A 52 -4.24 -18.69 13.28
CA PRO A 52 -4.36 -19.31 11.95
C PRO A 52 -4.68 -18.29 10.86
N SER A 53 -4.37 -18.62 9.60
CA SER A 53 -4.55 -17.71 8.45
C SER A 53 -5.99 -17.24 8.25
N TYR A 54 -6.98 -18.08 8.58
CA TYR A 54 -8.41 -17.80 8.44
C TYR A 54 -9.02 -17.10 9.67
N HIS A 55 -8.22 -16.84 10.72
CA HIS A 55 -8.75 -16.25 11.94
C HIS A 55 -9.20 -14.80 11.70
N PRO A 56 -10.40 -14.38 12.19
CA PRO A 56 -10.97 -13.06 11.90
C PRO A 56 -10.06 -11.87 12.20
N GLU A 57 -9.31 -11.91 13.31
CA GLU A 57 -8.36 -10.85 13.67
C GLU A 57 -7.19 -10.72 12.69
N ARG A 58 -6.68 -11.84 12.18
CA ARG A 58 -5.60 -11.82 11.18
C ARG A 58 -6.12 -11.34 9.83
N ILE A 59 -7.34 -11.73 9.47
CA ILE A 59 -8.01 -11.24 8.25
C ILE A 59 -8.28 -9.73 8.36
N ALA A 60 -8.67 -9.22 9.54
CA ALA A 60 -8.85 -7.78 9.75
C ALA A 60 -7.56 -6.99 9.51
N LEU A 61 -6.43 -7.46 10.05
CA LEU A 61 -5.12 -6.84 9.79
C LEU A 61 -4.74 -6.86 8.31
N LEU A 62 -5.08 -7.95 7.61
CA LEU A 62 -4.83 -8.09 6.17
C LEU A 62 -5.71 -7.15 5.34
N ASP A 63 -6.98 -7.01 5.72
CA ASP A 63 -7.95 -6.11 5.09
C ASP A 63 -7.52 -4.64 5.21
N ASP A 64 -7.18 -4.21 6.43
CA ASP A 64 -6.66 -2.87 6.65
C ASP A 64 -5.41 -2.58 5.80
N LEU A 65 -4.47 -3.54 5.71
CA LEU A 65 -3.28 -3.38 4.89
C LEU A 65 -3.61 -3.34 3.39
N ALA A 66 -4.54 -4.16 2.91
CA ALA A 66 -4.97 -4.17 1.52
C ALA A 66 -5.64 -2.84 1.13
N TYR A 67 -6.51 -2.32 2.00
CA TYR A 67 -7.11 -0.99 1.84
C TYR A 67 -6.04 0.10 1.80
N LEU A 68 -5.03 0.05 2.69
CA LEU A 68 -3.92 1.01 2.69
C LEU A 68 -3.04 0.87 1.43
N CYS A 69 -2.82 -0.34 0.90
CA CYS A 69 -2.15 -0.52 -0.39
C CYS A 69 -2.89 0.23 -1.50
N HIS A 70 -4.22 0.11 -1.56
CA HIS A 70 -5.05 0.87 -2.50
C HIS A 70 -4.92 2.39 -2.29
N LEU A 71 -5.07 2.88 -1.06
CA LEU A 71 -5.00 4.31 -0.74
C LEU A 71 -3.63 4.93 -1.04
N TYR A 72 -2.56 4.13 -0.94
CA TYR A 72 -1.17 4.54 -1.20
C TYR A 72 -0.61 3.91 -2.47
N ALA A 73 -1.43 3.56 -3.45
CA ALA A 73 -1.00 2.86 -4.66
C ALA A 73 0.14 3.58 -5.43
N ASP A 74 0.27 4.91 -5.28
CA ASP A 74 1.35 5.72 -5.85
C ASP A 74 2.74 5.49 -5.24
N VAL A 75 2.80 5.02 -4.00
CA VAL A 75 4.05 4.81 -3.25
C VAL A 75 4.17 3.39 -2.67
N CYS A 76 3.09 2.61 -2.70
CA CYS A 76 3.05 1.22 -2.29
C CYS A 76 3.96 0.37 -3.17
N ASP A 77 4.77 -0.50 -2.56
CA ASP A 77 5.61 -1.43 -3.28
C ASP A 77 4.89 -2.74 -3.64
N GLN A 78 5.30 -3.36 -4.74
CA GLN A 78 4.74 -4.64 -5.20
C GLN A 78 4.94 -5.78 -4.22
N ALA A 79 6.01 -5.74 -3.40
CA ALA A 79 6.28 -6.78 -2.41
C ALA A 79 5.16 -6.84 -1.36
N THR A 80 4.73 -5.69 -0.84
CA THR A 80 3.63 -5.60 0.13
C THR A 80 2.32 -6.11 -0.47
N VAL A 81 1.98 -5.70 -1.70
CA VAL A 81 0.78 -6.20 -2.42
C VAL A 81 0.85 -7.73 -2.57
N THR A 82 2.01 -8.26 -2.93
CA THR A 82 2.21 -9.71 -3.14
C THR A 82 2.07 -10.48 -1.84
N ILE A 83 2.60 -9.96 -0.72
CA ILE A 83 2.41 -10.55 0.61
C ILE A 83 0.91 -10.61 0.94
N CYS A 84 0.16 -9.54 0.70
CA CYS A 84 -1.28 -9.52 0.97
C CYS A 84 -2.04 -10.59 0.15
N MET A 85 -1.69 -10.74 -1.13
CA MET A 85 -2.30 -11.79 -1.97
C MET A 85 -1.98 -13.21 -1.48
N ILE A 86 -0.74 -13.45 -1.05
CA ILE A 86 -0.33 -14.75 -0.51
C ILE A 86 -1.10 -15.06 0.77
N GLU A 87 -1.23 -14.08 1.67
CA GLU A 87 -1.95 -14.24 2.92
C GLU A 87 -3.45 -14.47 2.69
N ALA A 88 -4.08 -13.75 1.76
CA ALA A 88 -5.47 -13.99 1.37
C ALA A 88 -5.67 -15.40 0.80
N ALA A 89 -4.73 -15.87 -0.03
CA ALA A 89 -4.75 -17.24 -0.54
C ALA A 89 -4.58 -18.29 0.57
N ARG A 90 -3.71 -18.05 1.56
CA ARG A 90 -3.56 -18.92 2.74
C ARG A 90 -4.83 -18.97 3.60
N ALA A 91 -5.55 -17.86 3.72
CA ALA A 91 -6.82 -17.82 4.44
C ALA A 91 -7.86 -18.69 3.72
N ARG A 92 -8.02 -18.50 2.40
CA ARG A 92 -8.92 -19.32 1.56
C ARG A 92 -8.62 -20.82 1.64
N ALA A 93 -7.35 -21.21 1.55
CA ALA A 93 -6.96 -22.62 1.59
C ALA A 93 -7.24 -23.30 2.93
N ALA A 94 -7.45 -22.52 4.00
CA ALA A 94 -7.68 -23.03 5.35
C ALA A 94 -9.13 -22.86 5.82
N ASP A 95 -10.02 -22.31 4.99
CA ASP A 95 -11.42 -21.95 5.29
C ASP A 95 -12.33 -23.17 5.57
N MET A 96 -11.94 -24.38 5.13
CA MET A 96 -12.70 -25.62 5.40
C MET A 96 -12.80 -25.98 6.89
N LYS A 97 -12.13 -25.24 7.78
CA LYS A 97 -12.14 -25.45 9.23
C LYS A 97 -13.18 -24.61 9.98
N LEU A 98 -13.87 -23.69 9.30
CA LEU A 98 -14.88 -22.82 9.90
C LEU A 98 -16.29 -23.36 9.69
N GLU A 99 -17.22 -22.98 10.57
CA GLU A 99 -18.66 -23.17 10.38
C GLU A 99 -19.17 -22.39 9.17
N GLU A 100 -20.29 -22.81 8.57
CA GLU A 100 -20.77 -22.27 7.30
C GLU A 100 -20.95 -20.74 7.30
N ILE A 101 -21.54 -20.20 8.38
CA ILE A 101 -21.76 -18.75 8.53
C ILE A 101 -20.43 -18.00 8.58
N ASP A 102 -19.42 -18.54 9.28
CA ASP A 102 -18.14 -17.89 9.44
C ASP A 102 -17.26 -18.02 8.18
N ARG A 103 -17.41 -19.12 7.42
CA ARG A 103 -16.86 -19.25 6.06
C ARG A 103 -17.41 -18.18 5.14
N MET A 104 -18.73 -17.97 5.12
CA MET A 104 -19.35 -16.94 4.27
C MET A 104 -18.84 -15.53 4.61
N LYS A 105 -18.77 -15.16 5.90
CA LYS A 105 -18.22 -13.87 6.34
C LYS A 105 -16.75 -13.71 5.95
N THR A 106 -15.96 -14.77 6.13
CA THR A 106 -14.54 -14.80 5.77
C THR A 106 -14.36 -14.63 4.27
N ALA A 107 -15.14 -15.35 3.46
CA ALA A 107 -15.12 -15.25 2.01
C ALA A 107 -15.49 -13.84 1.53
N GLN A 108 -16.51 -13.21 2.13
CA GLN A 108 -16.88 -11.83 1.81
C GLN A 108 -15.73 -10.86 2.05
N ARG A 109 -15.10 -10.91 3.24
CA ARG A 109 -13.94 -10.06 3.56
C ARG A 109 -12.76 -10.30 2.62
N LEU A 110 -12.50 -11.56 2.25
CA LEU A 110 -11.43 -11.89 1.31
C LEU A 110 -11.69 -11.36 -0.10
N ASN A 111 -12.96 -11.23 -0.51
CA ASN A 111 -13.32 -10.58 -1.77
C ASN A 111 -13.08 -9.06 -1.72
N GLU A 112 -13.37 -8.41 -0.59
CA GLU A 112 -13.08 -6.98 -0.37
C GLU A 112 -11.56 -6.72 -0.40
N ILE A 113 -10.78 -7.60 0.23
CA ILE A 113 -9.30 -7.60 0.13
C ILE A 113 -8.85 -7.69 -1.34
N ASP A 114 -9.36 -8.66 -2.10
CA ASP A 114 -8.98 -8.83 -3.50
C ASP A 114 -9.34 -7.59 -4.34
N HIS A 115 -10.50 -6.97 -4.08
CA HIS A 115 -10.89 -5.71 -4.73
C HIS A 115 -9.85 -4.61 -4.50
N HIS A 116 -9.43 -4.39 -3.24
CA HIS A 116 -8.40 -3.39 -2.92
C HIS A 116 -7.06 -3.68 -3.60
N LEU A 117 -6.62 -4.94 -3.61
CA LEU A 117 -5.33 -5.33 -4.21
C LEU A 117 -5.34 -5.21 -5.74
N LEU A 118 -6.46 -5.57 -6.38
CA LEU A 118 -6.65 -5.40 -7.82
C LEU A 118 -6.65 -3.93 -8.22
N GLU A 119 -7.34 -3.09 -7.45
CA GLU A 119 -7.39 -1.65 -7.71
C GLU A 119 -6.03 -0.97 -7.49
N CYS A 120 -5.30 -1.34 -6.43
CA CYS A 120 -3.91 -0.93 -6.22
C CYS A 120 -3.04 -1.22 -7.45
N ARG A 121 -3.07 -2.46 -7.95
CA ARG A 121 -2.30 -2.87 -9.14
C ARG A 121 -2.73 -2.12 -10.40
N ARG A 122 -4.02 -1.88 -10.58
CA ARG A 122 -4.56 -1.11 -11.70
C ARG A 122 -4.00 0.31 -11.69
N LEU A 123 -4.01 0.97 -10.53
CA LEU A 123 -3.47 2.32 -10.35
C LEU A 123 -1.96 2.38 -10.60
N GLN A 124 -1.20 1.40 -10.08
CA GLN A 124 0.25 1.30 -10.31
C GLN A 124 0.58 1.16 -11.80
N ARG A 125 -0.12 0.27 -12.53
CA ARG A 125 0.06 0.13 -13.99
C ARG A 125 -0.26 1.42 -14.73
N LEU A 126 -1.33 2.13 -14.36
CA LEU A 126 -1.69 3.41 -14.99
C LEU A 126 -0.59 4.47 -14.79
N GLN A 127 0.06 4.50 -13.63
CA GLN A 127 1.16 5.42 -13.36
C GLN A 127 2.42 5.06 -14.14
N GLU A 128 2.76 3.78 -14.26
CA GLU A 128 3.86 3.32 -15.12
C GLU A 128 3.64 3.74 -16.59
N LEU A 129 2.42 3.60 -17.10
CA LEU A 129 2.05 4.04 -18.44
C LEU A 129 2.15 5.57 -18.62
N ARG A 130 1.84 6.36 -17.58
CA ARG A 130 1.97 7.83 -17.62
C ARG A 130 3.43 8.27 -17.57
N THR A 131 4.25 7.63 -16.74
CA THR A 131 5.67 7.98 -16.59
C THR A 131 6.48 7.61 -17.83
N THR A 132 6.15 6.51 -18.51
CA THR A 132 6.79 6.08 -19.76
C THR A 132 6.46 7.01 -20.93
N LYS A 133 5.23 7.51 -21.06
CA LYS A 133 4.85 8.51 -22.08
C LYS A 133 5.56 9.87 -21.90
N THR A 134 5.92 10.23 -20.67
CA THR A 134 6.52 11.54 -20.36
C THR A 134 8.04 11.56 -20.56
N LYS A 135 8.70 10.41 -20.72
CA LYS A 135 10.11 10.33 -21.15
C LYS A 135 10.25 10.68 -22.64
N ARG A 136 9.90 11.90 -23.03
CA ARG A 136 10.30 12.46 -24.33
C ARG A 136 11.84 12.47 -24.37
N PRO A 137 12.48 11.91 -25.40
CA PRO A 137 13.94 11.87 -25.48
C PRO A 137 14.49 13.30 -25.54
N SER A 138 15.14 13.75 -24.46
CA SER A 138 15.86 15.03 -24.42
C SER A 138 16.92 15.15 -25.53
N LYS A 139 17.36 13.99 -26.07
CA LYS A 139 18.26 13.87 -27.21
C LYS A 139 17.67 14.45 -28.50
N LEU A 140 16.37 14.29 -28.75
CA LEU A 140 15.70 14.90 -29.92
C LEU A 140 15.64 16.43 -29.78
N LYS A 141 15.37 16.98 -28.58
CA LYS A 141 15.45 18.44 -28.37
C LYS A 141 16.87 19.01 -28.59
N ARG A 142 17.94 18.26 -28.29
CA ARG A 142 19.33 18.68 -28.59
C ARG A 142 19.64 18.65 -30.08
N LEU A 143 19.23 17.59 -30.79
CA LEU A 143 19.41 17.47 -32.24
C LEU A 143 18.66 18.57 -32.99
N TRP A 144 17.43 18.88 -32.60
CA TRP A 144 16.68 19.99 -33.18
C TRP A 144 17.34 21.34 -32.89
N LYS A 145 17.83 21.59 -31.66
CA LYS A 145 18.60 22.82 -31.37
C LYS A 145 19.88 22.94 -32.21
N PHE A 146 20.55 21.84 -32.54
CA PHE A 146 21.75 21.86 -33.39
C PHE A 146 21.45 22.12 -34.86
N LEU A 147 20.41 21.47 -35.40
CA LEU A 147 20.01 21.64 -36.81
C LEU A 147 19.47 23.05 -37.09
N PHE A 148 18.71 23.64 -36.16
CA PHE A 148 18.17 24.99 -36.30
C PHE A 148 19.12 26.12 -35.85
N ARG A 149 20.30 25.80 -35.27
CA ARG A 149 21.37 26.79 -35.04
C ARG A 149 22.23 27.02 -36.28
N ARG A 150 22.41 25.99 -37.12
CA ARG A 150 23.22 26.05 -38.34
C ARG A 150 22.56 26.85 -39.47
N SER A 151 21.24 27.04 -39.44
CA SER A 151 20.53 27.85 -40.44
C SER A 151 20.65 29.37 -40.24
N LYS A 152 21.28 29.85 -39.15
CA LYS A 152 21.52 31.29 -38.91
C LYS A 152 22.93 31.77 -39.27
N LEU A 153 23.78 30.93 -39.87
CA LEU A 153 25.17 31.27 -40.22
C LEU A 153 25.47 31.12 -41.73
N ARG A 154 24.53 31.52 -42.58
CA ARG A 154 24.76 31.79 -44.01
C ARG A 154 24.05 33.08 -44.40
N LYS A 155 24.76 34.19 -44.20
CA LYS A 155 24.63 35.44 -44.96
C LYS A 155 26.05 35.91 -45.23
#